data_AF-A0AAD3HGW0-F1
#
_entry.id   AF-A0AAD3HGW0-F1
#
_cell.length_a   1.000
_cell.length_b   1.000
_cell.length_c   1.000
_cell.angle_alpha   90.00
_cell.angle_beta   90.00
_cell.angle_gamma   90.00
#
_symmetry.space_group_name_H-M   'P 1'
#
loop_
_entity.id
_entity.type
_entity.pdbx_description
1 polymer ?
#
loop_
_entity_poly.entity_id
_entity_poly.type
_entity_poly.pdbx_seq_one_letter_code
_entity_poly.pdbx_strand_id
1 'polypeptide(L)'
;FLIPFLPTRQTSPSKPGPGVGTCCLYFAAPQPPSPEAILYLNGEGGQQQGREEGGEGAAPLLVNNCCFPSTVAPSYAPPGQTLVSVSTIGTQPHLPDPQLEAAVRQQLGDWFGGRQVATWRHLRTYRIPFAQPNQVRQGGGKRGNI
;
A
#
# COMPACT_ATOMS: atom_id res chain seq x y z
N PHE A 1 -8.06 -3.28 33.14
CA PHE A 1 -7.60 -1.95 32.68
C PHE A 1 -8.58 -1.46 31.62
N LEU A 2 -9.55 -0.65 32.03
CA LEU A 2 -10.61 -0.09 31.19
C LEU A 2 -10.10 1.23 30.61
N ILE A 3 -10.12 1.40 29.29
CA ILE A 3 -9.76 2.66 28.65
C ILE A 3 -11.00 3.59 28.76
N PRO A 4 -10.89 4.78 29.37
CA PRO A 4 -12.04 5.68 29.49
C PRO A 4 -12.47 6.18 28.11
N PHE A 5 -13.79 6.28 27.94
CA PHE A 5 -14.45 6.77 26.73
C PHE A 5 -13.99 8.21 26.44
N LEU A 6 -13.27 8.42 25.33
CA LEU A 6 -12.90 9.76 24.87
C LEU A 6 -14.17 10.54 24.48
N PRO A 7 -14.21 11.87 24.69
CA PRO A 7 -15.32 12.70 24.20
C PRO A 7 -15.46 12.57 22.67
N THR A 8 -16.69 12.71 22.17
CA THR A 8 -17.04 12.67 20.75
C THR A 8 -15.99 13.35 19.89
N ARG A 9 -15.36 12.56 19.00
CA ARG A 9 -14.37 13.04 18.02
C ARG A 9 -14.93 14.29 17.33
N GLN A 10 -14.27 15.43 17.54
CA GLN A 10 -14.42 16.59 16.66
C GLN A 10 -14.16 16.08 15.24
N THR A 11 -15.15 16.22 14.35
CA THR A 11 -15.05 15.77 12.96
C THR A 11 -13.80 16.38 12.35
N SER A 12 -12.90 15.55 11.82
CA SER A 12 -11.70 16.03 11.13
C SER A 12 -12.08 17.09 10.09
N PRO A 13 -11.29 18.17 9.91
CA PRO A 13 -11.60 19.29 9.02
C PRO A 13 -11.56 18.93 7.52
N SER A 14 -11.50 17.63 7.19
CA SER A 14 -11.49 17.15 5.82
C SER A 14 -12.86 17.36 5.19
N LYS A 15 -12.88 17.89 3.96
CA LYS A 15 -14.09 18.04 3.15
C LYS A 15 -14.83 16.69 3.07
N PRO A 16 -16.16 16.66 3.28
CA PRO A 16 -16.95 15.44 3.07
C PRO A 16 -16.75 14.91 1.65
N GLY A 17 -16.41 13.64 1.52
CA GLY A 17 -16.15 12.99 0.23
C GLY A 17 -15.80 11.50 0.40
N PRO A 18 -15.75 10.74 -0.70
CA PRO A 18 -15.30 9.36 -0.65
C PRO A 18 -13.86 9.30 -0.13
N GLY A 19 -13.57 8.29 0.68
CA GLY A 19 -12.24 8.09 1.23
C GLY A 19 -11.21 7.76 0.15
N VAL A 20 -10.00 8.31 0.28
CA VAL A 20 -8.84 7.84 -0.48
C VAL A 20 -8.11 6.83 0.39
N GLY A 21 -8.28 5.55 0.05
CA GLY A 21 -7.81 4.45 0.88
C GLY A 21 -6.59 3.71 0.35
N THR A 22 -6.04 2.85 1.19
CA THR A 22 -4.91 1.95 0.89
C THR A 22 -5.08 0.63 1.64
N CYS A 23 -4.45 -0.43 1.16
CA CYS A 23 -4.13 -1.59 1.97
C CYS A 23 -2.65 -1.54 2.37
N CYS A 24 -2.35 -1.79 3.64
CA CYS A 24 -0.99 -2.01 4.12
C CYS A 24 -0.80 -3.51 4.41
N LEU A 25 0.15 -4.14 3.72
CA LEU A 25 0.54 -5.52 3.95
C LEU A 25 1.92 -5.56 4.60
N TYR A 26 2.05 -6.37 5.64
CA TYR A 26 3.30 -6.56 6.36
C TYR A 26 3.77 -8.00 6.26
N PHE A 27 5.07 -8.16 5.99
CA PHE A 27 5.72 -9.47 5.94
C PHE A 27 6.97 -9.47 6.82
N ALA A 28 7.31 -10.64 7.36
CA ALA A 28 8.64 -10.93 7.86
C ALA A 28 9.46 -11.58 6.74
N ALA A 29 10.68 -11.08 6.53
CA ALA A 29 11.63 -11.64 5.58
C ALA A 29 12.98 -11.90 6.27
N PRO A 30 13.78 -12.87 5.81
CA PRO A 30 15.09 -13.16 6.40
C PRO A 30 16.09 -11.99 6.22
N GLN A 31 16.01 -11.27 5.09
CA GLN A 31 16.89 -10.14 4.79
C GLN A 31 16.24 -9.22 3.73
N PRO A 32 16.57 -7.91 3.73
CA PRO A 32 16.13 -7.01 2.68
C PRO A 32 16.95 -7.22 1.38
N PRO A 33 16.46 -6.76 0.22
CA PRO A 33 17.19 -6.81 -1.04
C PRO A 33 18.41 -5.87 -1.07
N SER A 34 18.41 -4.81 -0.25
CA SER A 34 19.53 -3.88 -0.04
C SER A 34 19.57 -3.46 1.44
N PRO A 35 20.75 -3.19 2.02
CA PRO A 35 20.85 -2.65 3.38
C PRO A 35 20.44 -1.17 3.50
N GLU A 36 20.18 -0.49 2.39
CA GLU A 36 19.91 0.95 2.37
C GLU A 36 18.48 1.31 2.85
N ALA A 37 18.33 2.52 3.37
CA ALA A 37 17.06 3.09 3.81
C ALA A 37 16.27 3.66 2.61
N ILE A 38 15.78 2.79 1.74
CA ILE A 38 15.14 3.16 0.46
C ILE A 38 13.63 2.87 0.47
N LEU A 39 12.88 3.73 -0.23
CA LEU A 39 11.49 3.51 -0.62
C LEU A 39 11.43 3.07 -2.09
N TYR A 40 10.96 1.85 -2.34
CA TYR A 40 10.73 1.33 -3.69
C TYR A 40 9.36 1.81 -4.18
N LEU A 41 9.33 2.45 -5.34
CA LEU A 41 8.13 3.04 -5.92
C LEU A 41 7.75 2.29 -7.19
N ASN A 42 6.44 2.09 -7.40
CA ASN A 42 5.95 1.61 -8.67
C ASN A 42 6.00 2.72 -9.73
N GLY A 43 6.76 2.51 -10.80
CA GLY A 43 6.92 3.44 -11.92
C GLY A 43 5.96 3.22 -13.10
N GLU A 44 5.11 2.20 -13.07
CA GLU A 44 4.29 1.75 -14.22
C GLU A 44 3.00 2.58 -14.44
N GLY A 45 2.98 3.82 -13.91
CA GLY A 45 1.81 4.67 -13.65
C GLY A 45 0.95 5.14 -14.84
N GLY A 46 1.06 4.52 -16.03
CA GLY A 46 0.22 4.80 -17.20
C GLY A 46 -0.62 3.64 -17.71
N GLN A 47 -0.33 2.40 -17.30
CA GLN A 47 -0.98 1.20 -17.87
C GLN A 47 -2.26 0.78 -17.14
N GLN A 48 -2.54 1.33 -15.96
CA GLN A 48 -3.72 0.96 -15.16
C GLN A 48 -5.04 1.55 -15.68
N GLN A 49 -4.99 2.72 -16.33
CA GLN A 49 -6.21 3.39 -16.81
C GLN A 49 -6.67 2.88 -18.19
N GLY A 50 -5.83 2.07 -18.85
CA GLY A 50 -6.11 1.43 -20.14
C GLY A 50 -6.01 -0.11 -20.14
N ARG A 51 -5.57 -0.74 -19.04
CA ARG A 51 -5.87 -2.16 -18.80
C ARG A 51 -7.34 -2.22 -18.38
N GLU A 52 -8.20 -2.31 -19.39
CA GLU A 52 -9.57 -2.76 -19.19
C GLU A 52 -9.58 -3.97 -18.26
N GLU A 53 -10.55 -4.00 -17.35
CA GLU A 53 -10.96 -5.18 -16.59
C GLU A 53 -11.30 -6.32 -17.59
N GLY A 54 -10.31 -7.00 -18.16
CA GLY A 54 -10.59 -7.95 -19.24
C GLY A 54 -9.42 -8.44 -20.08
N GLY A 55 -8.19 -7.94 -19.91
CA GLY A 55 -7.02 -8.58 -20.53
C GLY A 55 -6.73 -9.93 -19.88
N GLU A 56 -7.14 -11.03 -20.52
CA GLU A 56 -6.92 -12.39 -20.02
C GLU A 56 -5.44 -12.64 -19.68
N GLY A 57 -5.16 -12.85 -18.39
CA GLY A 57 -3.91 -13.46 -17.92
C GLY A 57 -2.96 -12.60 -17.08
N ALA A 58 -3.14 -11.28 -16.97
CA ALA A 58 -2.24 -10.43 -16.19
C ALA A 58 -2.84 -10.02 -14.83
N ALA A 59 -2.13 -10.29 -13.73
CA ALA A 59 -2.52 -9.83 -12.40
C ALA A 59 -2.53 -8.30 -12.32
N PRO A 60 -3.43 -7.69 -11.53
CA PRO A 60 -3.47 -6.24 -11.37
C PRO A 60 -2.19 -5.74 -10.67
N LEU A 61 -1.68 -4.59 -11.12
CA LEU A 61 -0.52 -3.93 -10.53
C LEU A 61 -0.94 -3.17 -9.27
N LEU A 62 -1.02 -3.86 -8.13
CA LEU A 62 -1.61 -3.29 -6.90
C LEU A 62 -0.64 -2.47 -6.07
N VAL A 63 0.64 -2.85 -6.06
CA VAL A 63 1.67 -2.24 -5.21
C VAL A 63 1.91 -0.80 -5.66
N ASN A 64 1.76 0.13 -4.71
CA ASN A 64 2.13 1.52 -4.85
C ASN A 64 3.61 1.71 -4.45
N ASN A 65 3.97 1.20 -3.27
CA ASN A 65 5.33 1.26 -2.77
C ASN A 65 5.63 0.09 -1.81
N CYS A 66 6.92 -0.18 -1.63
CA CYS A 66 7.46 -1.13 -0.67
C CYS A 66 8.67 -0.51 0.03
N CYS A 67 8.81 -0.75 1.33
CA CYS A 67 10.03 -0.42 2.07
C CYS A 67 10.34 -1.49 3.12
N PHE A 68 11.56 -1.42 3.66
CA PHE A 68 12.06 -2.34 4.67
C PHE A 68 12.41 -1.56 5.94
N PRO A 69 11.44 -1.21 6.81
CA PRO A 69 11.66 -0.27 7.91
C PRO A 69 12.80 -0.64 8.88
N SER A 70 13.14 -1.93 8.99
CA SER A 70 14.25 -2.41 9.81
C SER A 70 15.63 -1.95 9.32
N THR A 71 15.78 -1.52 8.06
CA THR A 71 17.03 -0.90 7.56
C THR A 71 17.23 0.52 8.10
N VAL A 72 16.15 1.18 8.53
CA VAL A 72 16.21 2.49 9.21
C VAL A 72 16.40 2.31 10.72
N ALA A 73 15.59 1.44 11.33
CA ALA A 73 15.60 1.18 12.77
C ALA A 73 15.61 -0.34 13.01
N PRO A 74 16.76 -0.94 13.39
CA PRO A 74 16.86 -2.38 13.60
C PRO A 74 15.87 -2.95 14.62
N SER A 75 15.42 -2.14 15.58
CA SER A 75 14.42 -2.52 16.59
C SER A 75 13.03 -2.83 16.03
N TYR A 76 12.76 -2.56 14.75
CA TYR A 76 11.49 -2.88 14.09
C TYR A 76 11.36 -4.35 13.68
N ALA A 77 12.42 -5.15 13.77
CA ALA A 77 12.35 -6.59 13.59
C ALA A 77 13.23 -7.34 14.61
N PRO A 78 12.91 -8.62 14.90
CA PRO A 78 13.81 -9.48 15.65
C PRO A 78 15.16 -9.66 14.94
N PRO A 79 16.24 -10.04 15.65
CA PRO A 79 17.51 -10.39 15.04
C PRO A 79 17.37 -11.44 13.93
N GLY A 80 18.06 -11.24 12.80
CA GLY A 80 18.00 -12.14 11.64
C GLY A 80 16.71 -12.04 10.81
N GLN A 81 15.89 -11.01 11.04
CA GLN A 81 14.70 -10.73 10.23
C GLN A 81 14.67 -9.24 9.83
N THR A 82 13.92 -8.95 8.78
CA THR A 82 13.53 -7.60 8.39
C THR A 82 12.02 -7.50 8.26
N LEU A 83 11.47 -6.37 8.67
CA LEU A 83 10.08 -6.03 8.42
C LEU A 83 9.94 -5.52 6.99
N VAL A 84 8.99 -6.08 6.24
CA VAL A 84 8.57 -5.57 4.93
C VAL A 84 7.25 -4.84 5.11
N SER A 85 7.15 -3.63 4.57
CA SER A 85 5.92 -2.82 4.55
C SER A 85 5.55 -2.50 3.10
N VAL A 86 4.34 -2.88 2.70
CA VAL A 86 3.84 -2.70 1.33
C VAL A 86 2.54 -1.94 1.38
N SER A 87 2.41 -0.91 0.54
CA SER A 87 1.17 -0.13 0.41
C SER A 87 0.59 -0.33 -0.98
N THR A 88 -0.73 -0.48 -1.08
CA THR A 88 -1.44 -0.60 -2.37
C THR A 88 -2.14 0.70 -2.76
N ILE A 89 -2.48 0.83 -4.04
CA ILE A 89 -3.43 1.85 -4.50
C ILE A 89 -4.84 1.38 -4.11
N GLY A 90 -5.61 2.21 -3.40
CA GLY A 90 -6.99 1.88 -3.02
C GLY A 90 -7.12 0.76 -1.98
N THR A 91 -8.35 0.50 -1.54
CA THR A 91 -8.67 -0.54 -0.53
C THR A 91 -9.02 -1.91 -1.13
N GLN A 92 -9.07 -2.05 -2.45
CA GLN A 92 -9.33 -3.31 -3.15
C GLN A 92 -10.57 -4.08 -2.60
N PRO A 93 -11.76 -3.44 -2.51
CA PRO A 93 -12.90 -3.96 -1.75
C PRO A 93 -13.46 -5.30 -2.29
N HIS A 94 -13.23 -5.59 -3.57
CA HIS A 94 -13.68 -6.82 -4.24
C HIS A 94 -12.67 -7.96 -4.17
N LEU A 95 -11.46 -7.73 -3.65
CA LEU A 95 -10.38 -8.72 -3.62
C LEU A 95 -10.20 -9.22 -2.18
N PRO A 96 -10.54 -10.48 -1.86
CA PRO A 96 -10.30 -11.07 -0.54
C PRO A 96 -8.83 -11.03 -0.14
N ASP A 97 -8.54 -10.97 1.17
CA ASP A 97 -7.17 -10.84 1.70
C ASP A 97 -6.17 -11.87 1.13
N PRO A 98 -6.48 -13.17 1.00
CA PRO A 98 -5.55 -14.13 0.41
C PRO A 98 -5.22 -13.85 -1.06
N GLN A 99 -6.21 -13.37 -1.83
CA GLN A 99 -6.01 -13.03 -3.25
C GLN A 99 -5.24 -11.72 -3.39
N LEU A 100 -5.50 -10.76 -2.50
CA LEU A 100 -4.73 -9.52 -2.39
C LEU A 100 -3.27 -9.80 -2.04
N GLU A 101 -3.02 -10.67 -1.07
CA GLU A 101 -1.66 -11.10 -0.71
C GLU A 101 -0.97 -11.78 -1.89
N ALA A 102 -1.65 -12.71 -2.58
CA ALA A 102 -1.08 -13.42 -3.73
C ALA A 102 -0.69 -12.46 -4.87
N ALA A 103 -1.56 -11.51 -5.22
CA ALA A 103 -1.29 -10.50 -6.25
C ALA A 103 -0.12 -9.58 -5.85
N VAL A 104 -0.08 -9.14 -4.59
CA VAL A 104 1.03 -8.35 -4.06
C VAL A 104 2.34 -9.14 -4.11
N ARG A 105 2.34 -10.41 -3.69
CA ARG A 105 3.53 -11.28 -3.73
C ARG A 105 4.03 -11.49 -5.15
N GLN A 106 3.14 -11.68 -6.11
CA GLN A 106 3.52 -11.83 -7.51
C GLN A 106 4.28 -10.59 -7.97
N GLN A 107 3.71 -9.40 -7.78
CA GLN A 107 4.34 -8.15 -8.21
C GLN A 107 5.67 -7.87 -7.48
N LEU A 108 5.75 -8.15 -6.17
CA LEU A 108 7.02 -8.03 -5.44
C LEU A 108 8.05 -9.07 -5.90
N GLY A 109 7.59 -10.24 -6.35
CA GLY A 109 8.42 -11.27 -6.97
C GLY A 109 9.04 -10.79 -8.28
N ASP A 110 8.33 -9.96 -9.04
CA ASP A 110 8.88 -9.32 -10.24
C ASP A 110 9.95 -8.26 -9.88
N TRP A 111 9.80 -7.59 -8.73
CA TRP A 111 10.74 -6.54 -8.27
C TRP A 111 12.02 -7.11 -7.65
N PHE A 112 11.89 -8.14 -6.80
CA PHE A 112 12.98 -8.63 -5.95
C PHE A 112 13.38 -10.09 -6.24
N GLY A 113 12.68 -10.74 -7.17
CA GLY A 113 12.86 -12.14 -7.51
C GLY A 113 11.91 -13.05 -6.72
N GLY A 114 11.11 -13.84 -7.46
CA GLY A 114 10.07 -14.70 -6.88
C GLY A 114 10.58 -15.69 -5.81
N ARG A 115 11.80 -16.24 -5.97
CA ARG A 115 12.40 -17.12 -4.95
C ARG A 115 12.65 -16.41 -3.62
N GLN A 116 13.03 -15.13 -3.65
CA GLN A 116 13.26 -14.36 -2.43
C GLN A 116 11.92 -14.09 -1.73
N VAL A 117 10.92 -13.60 -2.47
CA VAL A 117 9.60 -13.22 -1.94
C VAL A 117 8.81 -14.43 -1.44
N ALA A 118 9.01 -15.61 -2.04
CA ALA A 118 8.40 -16.86 -1.57
C ALA A 118 8.79 -17.22 -0.12
N THR A 119 9.95 -16.75 0.37
CA THR A 119 10.39 -16.98 1.76
C THR A 119 9.70 -16.06 2.77
N TRP A 120 9.01 -15.02 2.31
CA TRP A 120 8.43 -14.03 3.20
C TRP A 120 7.17 -14.57 3.87
N ARG A 121 7.03 -14.37 5.16
CA ARG A 121 5.86 -14.78 5.94
C ARG A 121 4.94 -13.58 6.14
N HIS A 122 3.71 -13.68 5.69
CA HIS A 122 2.71 -12.64 5.94
C HIS A 122 2.45 -12.50 7.45
N LEU A 123 2.35 -11.26 7.91
CA LEU A 123 2.08 -10.92 9.30
C LEU A 123 0.68 -10.35 9.46
N ARG A 124 0.31 -9.40 8.59
CA ARG A 124 -0.98 -8.70 8.69
C ARG A 124 -1.31 -7.94 7.40
N THR A 125 -2.59 -7.85 7.10
CA THR A 125 -3.17 -6.91 6.14
C THR A 125 -4.06 -5.93 6.91
N TYR A 126 -3.93 -4.64 6.61
CA TYR A 126 -4.81 -3.59 7.10
C TYR A 126 -5.46 -2.88 5.91
N ARG A 127 -6.78 -2.72 5.96
CA ARG A 127 -7.54 -1.94 4.99
C ARG A 127 -7.91 -0.62 5.63
N ILE A 128 -7.46 0.49 5.03
CA ILE A 128 -7.61 1.82 5.60
C ILE A 128 -8.40 2.66 4.59
N PRO A 129 -9.75 2.76 4.70
CA PRO A 129 -10.58 3.46 3.71
C PRO A 129 -10.34 4.96 3.64
N PHE A 130 -9.87 5.56 4.74
CA PHE A 130 -9.60 6.99 4.86
C PHE A 130 -8.12 7.20 5.20
N ALA A 131 -7.23 6.70 4.34
CA ALA A 131 -5.79 6.72 4.58
C ALA A 131 -5.17 8.09 4.32
N GLN A 132 -5.73 8.85 3.38
CA GLN A 132 -5.20 10.17 3.00
C GLN A 132 -6.31 11.15 2.58
N PRO A 133 -6.04 12.46 2.61
CA PRO A 133 -6.93 13.47 2.05
C PRO A 133 -7.11 13.30 0.53
N ASN A 134 -8.23 13.78 0.01
CA ASN A 134 -8.44 13.86 -1.43
C ASN A 134 -7.45 14.87 -2.06
N GLN A 135 -6.73 14.42 -3.09
CA GLN A 135 -5.69 15.18 -3.79
C GLN A 135 -6.17 15.84 -5.10
N VAL A 136 -7.45 15.66 -5.46
CA VAL A 136 -8.03 16.32 -6.64
C VAL A 136 -7.97 17.84 -6.44
N ARG A 137 -7.35 18.54 -7.41
CA ARG A 137 -7.37 20.01 -7.43
C ARG A 137 -8.81 20.49 -7.45
N GLN A 138 -9.18 21.31 -6.47
CA GLN A 138 -10.49 21.96 -6.49
C GLN A 138 -10.50 22.98 -7.63
N GLY A 139 -11.37 22.75 -8.61
CA GLY A 139 -11.72 23.61 -9.76
C GLY A 139 -10.80 24.79 -10.07
N GLY A 140 -10.01 24.66 -11.15
CA GLY A 140 -9.65 25.83 -11.94
C GLY A 140 -10.93 26.45 -12.48
N GLY A 141 -11.37 27.58 -11.92
CA GLY A 141 -12.46 28.35 -12.47
C GLY A 141 -12.17 28.61 -13.95
N LYS A 142 -13.10 28.25 -14.82
CA LYS A 142 -13.06 28.69 -16.23
C LYS A 142 -12.97 30.22 -16.17
N ARG A 143 -11.82 30.79 -16.56
CA ARG A 143 -11.77 32.22 -16.85
C ARG A 143 -12.76 32.44 -17.98
N GLY A 144 -13.87 33.13 -17.70
CA GLY A 144 -14.74 33.60 -18.76
C GLY A 144 -13.90 34.46 -19.71
N ASN A 145 -14.03 34.21 -21.01
CA ASN A 145 -13.47 35.12 -22.01
C ASN A 145 -14.13 36.50 -21.81
N ILE A 146 -13.28 37.53 -21.70
CA ILE A 146 -13.64 38.92 -21.99
C ILE A 146 -13.58 39.10 -23.50
#